data_AF-A0A382RPA9-F1
#
_entry.id   AF-A0A382RPA9-F1
#
_cell.length_a   1.000
_cell.length_b   1.000
_cell.length_c   1.000
_cell.angle_alpha   90.00
_cell.angle_beta   90.00
_cell.angle_gamma   90.00
#
_symmetry.space_group_name_H-M   'P 1'
#
loop_
_entity.id
_entity.type
_entity.pdbx_description
1 polymer ?
#
loop_
_entity_poly.entity_id
_entity_poly.type
_entity_poly.pdbx_seq_one_letter_code
_entity_poly.pdbx_strand_id
1 'polypeptide(L)'
;MTYSLIIPIYNEERTLSALLKKLDRLDNNIEIIIIDDGSNDGSDLILANHKQYNVLRNESNIGKGASILKGVNSAKNQNVILMDGDLEIDIDDIPKLITRFETNSNNAIVGVRWKKDGDYKFEINTIGNYFINLLFNLLYNSKLNDVLCCVKILDKNLFKSLDIQSKGFSIEVETMAKL
;
A
#
# COMPACT_ATOMS: atom_id res chain seq x y z
N MET A 1 16.04 1.80 9.83
CA MET A 1 14.92 2.15 10.74
C MET A 1 13.98 0.95 10.87
N THR A 2 12.92 0.99 11.68
CA THR A 2 11.88 -0.07 11.70
C THR A 2 10.64 0.37 10.92
N TYR A 3 9.92 -0.59 10.35
CA TYR A 3 8.80 -0.36 9.42
C TYR A 3 7.63 -1.28 9.73
N SER A 4 6.40 -0.81 9.51
CA SER A 4 5.19 -1.64 9.50
C SER A 4 4.58 -1.67 8.10
N LEU A 5 4.59 -2.83 7.45
CA LEU A 5 3.96 -3.09 6.16
C LEU A 5 2.49 -3.45 6.36
N ILE A 6 1.62 -2.68 5.73
CA ILE A 6 0.16 -2.72 5.89
C ILE A 6 -0.44 -3.15 4.58
N ILE A 7 -1.12 -4.30 4.59
CA ILE A 7 -1.64 -4.96 3.39
C ILE A 7 -3.14 -5.23 3.57
N PRO A 8 -4.03 -4.41 2.99
CA PRO A 8 -5.44 -4.74 2.90
C PRO A 8 -5.63 -5.86 1.86
N ILE A 9 -6.49 -6.83 2.17
CA ILE A 9 -6.92 -7.87 1.24
C ILE A 9 -8.45 -8.00 1.26
N TYR A 10 -9.03 -8.37 0.12
CA TYR A 10 -10.43 -8.75 0.04
C TYR A 10 -10.61 -9.75 -1.10
N ASN A 11 -10.98 -10.98 -0.75
CA ASN A 11 -11.17 -12.08 -1.70
C ASN A 11 -9.94 -12.33 -2.60
N GLU A 12 -8.80 -12.62 -1.97
CA GLU A 12 -7.51 -12.84 -2.62
C GLU A 12 -7.02 -14.30 -2.50
N GLU A 13 -7.91 -15.29 -2.35
CA GLU A 13 -7.55 -16.71 -2.10
C GLU A 13 -6.48 -17.22 -3.08
N ARG A 14 -6.59 -16.83 -4.35
CA ARG A 14 -5.74 -17.28 -5.46
C ARG A 14 -4.31 -16.72 -5.40
N THR A 15 -4.14 -15.49 -4.93
CA THR A 15 -2.87 -14.75 -4.94
C THR A 15 -2.19 -14.77 -3.57
N LEU A 16 -2.97 -14.94 -2.50
CA LEU A 16 -2.53 -14.84 -1.12
C LEU A 16 -1.39 -15.80 -0.77
N SER A 17 -1.44 -17.05 -1.23
CA SER A 17 -0.33 -18.00 -0.97
C SER A 17 1.00 -17.56 -1.60
N ALA A 18 0.97 -16.90 -2.75
CA ALA A 18 2.16 -16.38 -3.40
C ALA A 18 2.66 -15.10 -2.71
N LEU A 19 1.74 -14.25 -2.25
CA LEU A 19 2.04 -13.08 -1.42
C LEU A 19 2.77 -13.48 -0.14
N LEU A 20 2.21 -14.42 0.64
CA LEU A 20 2.77 -14.85 1.92
C LEU A 20 4.18 -15.43 1.75
N LYS A 21 4.43 -16.21 0.69
CA LYS A 21 5.78 -16.72 0.36
C LYS A 21 6.81 -15.62 0.07
N LYS A 22 6.37 -14.49 -0.51
CA LYS A 22 7.25 -13.33 -0.75
C LYS A 22 7.47 -12.55 0.55
N LEU A 23 6.43 -12.40 1.35
CA LEU A 23 6.50 -11.76 2.67
C LEU A 23 7.45 -12.49 3.62
N ASP A 24 7.49 -13.83 3.59
CA ASP A 24 8.42 -14.65 4.39
C ASP A 24 9.91 -14.38 4.05
N ARG A 25 10.20 -13.71 2.92
CA ARG A 25 11.57 -13.36 2.50
C ARG A 25 11.98 -11.94 2.89
N LEU A 26 11.03 -11.13 3.36
CA LEU A 26 11.35 -9.79 3.84
C LEU A 26 12.17 -9.88 5.13
N ASP A 27 12.92 -8.81 5.42
CA ASP A 27 13.66 -8.69 6.67
C ASP A 27 12.70 -8.82 7.87
N ASN A 28 13.07 -9.64 8.86
CA ASN A 28 12.35 -9.84 10.11
C ASN A 28 12.13 -8.55 10.91
N ASN A 29 12.85 -7.47 10.58
CA ASN A 29 12.67 -6.14 11.17
C ASN A 29 11.45 -5.37 10.62
N ILE A 30 10.77 -5.90 9.60
CA ILE A 30 9.52 -5.34 9.08
C ILE A 30 8.35 -6.03 9.76
N GLU A 31 7.56 -5.26 10.52
CA GLU A 31 6.29 -5.73 11.04
C GLU A 31 5.30 -5.87 9.88
N ILE A 32 4.67 -7.04 9.73
CA ILE A 32 3.70 -7.29 8.67
C ILE A 32 2.30 -7.37 9.28
N ILE A 33 1.41 -6.52 8.76
CA ILE A 33 0.02 -6.36 9.20
C ILE A 33 -0.88 -6.59 8.00
N ILE A 34 -1.67 -7.65 8.05
CA ILE A 34 -2.62 -8.00 6.99
C ILE A 34 -4.02 -7.68 7.49
N ILE A 35 -4.79 -6.93 6.71
CA ILE A 35 -6.16 -6.57 7.02
C ILE A 35 -7.08 -7.26 6.04
N ASP A 36 -7.73 -8.32 6.50
CA ASP A 36 -8.77 -9.01 5.75
C ASP A 36 -10.09 -8.26 5.88
N ASP A 37 -10.53 -7.64 4.77
CA ASP A 37 -11.72 -6.80 4.70
C ASP A 37 -13.02 -7.62 4.56
N GLY A 38 -13.14 -8.68 5.36
CA GLY A 38 -14.33 -9.54 5.39
C GLY A 38 -14.42 -10.51 4.21
N SER A 39 -13.30 -11.12 3.81
CA SER A 39 -13.26 -12.10 2.71
C SER A 39 -14.15 -13.32 3.00
N ASN A 40 -14.74 -13.87 1.94
CA ASN A 40 -15.64 -15.03 1.97
C ASN A 40 -15.26 -16.13 0.97
N ASP A 41 -14.05 -16.06 0.44
CA ASP A 41 -13.50 -16.96 -0.58
C ASP A 41 -12.50 -17.98 -0.03
N GLY A 42 -12.27 -18.02 1.29
CA GLY A 42 -11.28 -18.90 1.93
C GLY A 42 -9.93 -18.22 2.24
N SER A 43 -9.75 -16.95 1.89
CA SER A 43 -8.56 -16.16 2.28
C SER A 43 -8.29 -16.20 3.79
N ASP A 44 -9.34 -16.20 4.60
CA ASP A 44 -9.28 -16.25 6.06
C ASP A 44 -8.68 -17.55 6.60
N LEU A 45 -9.01 -18.68 5.96
CA LEU A 45 -8.45 -19.98 6.30
C LEU A 45 -6.96 -20.05 5.98
N ILE A 46 -6.53 -19.42 4.90
CA ILE A 46 -5.11 -19.32 4.54
C ILE A 46 -4.37 -18.49 5.60
N LEU A 47 -4.90 -17.33 5.97
CA LEU A 47 -4.29 -16.44 6.98
C LEU A 47 -4.23 -17.09 8.37
N ALA A 48 -5.23 -17.89 8.74
CA ALA A 48 -5.28 -18.57 10.04
C ALA A 48 -4.05 -19.48 10.29
N ASN A 49 -3.41 -19.96 9.22
CA ASN A 49 -2.22 -20.81 9.30
C ASN A 49 -0.91 -20.01 9.43
N HIS A 50 -0.92 -18.69 9.29
CA HIS A 50 0.27 -17.83 9.27
C HIS A 50 0.36 -16.93 10.51
N LYS A 51 0.60 -17.56 11.66
CA LYS A 51 0.61 -16.91 12.99
C LYS A 51 1.74 -15.90 13.19
N GLN A 52 2.74 -15.86 12.31
CA GLN A 52 3.80 -14.87 12.35
C GLN A 52 3.33 -13.46 11.97
N TYR A 53 2.20 -13.35 11.26
CA TYR A 53 1.65 -12.07 10.83
C TYR A 53 0.61 -11.53 11.81
N ASN A 54 0.55 -10.20 11.94
CA ASN A 54 -0.56 -9.54 12.64
C ASN A 54 -1.76 -9.45 11.70
N VAL A 55 -2.70 -10.40 11.82
CA VAL A 55 -3.89 -10.45 10.97
C VAL A 55 -5.07 -9.80 11.69
N LEU A 56 -5.64 -8.77 11.07
CA LEU A 56 -6.87 -8.12 11.51
C LEU A 56 -7.98 -8.45 10.52
N ARG A 57 -9.15 -8.86 11.00
CA ARG A 57 -10.32 -9.13 10.16
C ARG A 57 -11.44 -8.12 10.41
N ASN A 58 -12.06 -7.62 9.35
CA ASN A 58 -13.30 -6.85 9.41
C ASN A 58 -14.50 -7.79 9.33
N GLU A 59 -15.63 -7.40 9.95
CA GLU A 59 -16.86 -8.22 9.94
C GLU A 59 -17.49 -8.30 8.54
N SER A 60 -17.28 -7.27 7.73
CA SER A 60 -17.73 -7.15 6.35
C SER A 60 -16.75 -6.27 5.57
N ASN A 61 -16.90 -6.21 4.25
CA ASN A 61 -16.15 -5.29 3.41
C ASN A 61 -16.55 -3.84 3.73
N ILE A 62 -15.63 -3.12 4.36
CA ILE A 62 -15.77 -1.70 4.70
C ILE A 62 -14.92 -0.78 3.80
N GLY A 63 -14.13 -1.38 2.92
CA GLY A 63 -13.33 -0.73 1.89
C GLY A 63 -11.84 -0.66 2.24
N LYS A 64 -11.03 -0.63 1.19
CA LYS A 64 -9.55 -0.56 1.24
C LYS A 64 -9.03 0.55 2.16
N GLY A 65 -9.54 1.76 2.03
CA GLY A 65 -9.09 2.90 2.83
C GLY A 65 -9.39 2.73 4.32
N ALA A 66 -10.58 2.18 4.65
CA ALA A 66 -10.92 1.86 6.04
C ALA A 66 -10.02 0.75 6.61
N SER A 67 -9.70 -0.25 5.79
CA SER A 67 -8.76 -1.33 6.15
C SER A 67 -7.33 -0.81 6.37
N ILE A 68 -6.84 0.10 5.51
CA ILE A 68 -5.55 0.77 5.69
C ILE A 68 -5.53 1.57 7.00
N LEU A 69 -6.58 2.36 7.28
CA LEU A 69 -6.67 3.14 8.52
C LEU A 69 -6.61 2.25 9.76
N LYS A 70 -7.32 1.11 9.74
CA LYS A 70 -7.26 0.11 10.80
C LYS A 70 -5.84 -0.45 10.97
N GLY A 71 -5.18 -0.79 9.86
CA GLY A 71 -3.79 -1.25 9.82
C GLY A 71 -2.82 -0.24 10.43
N VAL A 72 -2.87 1.01 9.99
CA VAL A 72 -2.00 2.10 10.48
C VAL A 72 -2.20 2.34 11.98
N ASN A 73 -3.44 2.23 12.46
CA ASN A 73 -3.73 2.36 13.89
C ASN A 73 -3.15 1.22 14.73
N SER A 74 -3.03 0.03 14.17
CA SER A 74 -2.43 -1.13 14.84
C SER A 74 -0.90 -1.20 14.74
N ALA A 75 -0.29 -0.40 13.84
CA ALA A 75 1.14 -0.43 13.58
C ALA A 75 1.98 0.01 14.79
N LYS A 76 2.99 -0.81 15.14
CA LYS A 76 3.91 -0.53 16.25
C LYS A 76 4.99 0.46 15.84
N ASN A 77 5.48 0.37 14.61
CA ASN A 77 6.58 1.20 14.15
C ASN A 77 6.10 2.59 13.72
N GLN A 78 7.07 3.51 13.62
CA GLN A 78 6.81 4.90 13.26
C GLN A 78 6.73 5.09 11.73
N ASN A 79 7.48 4.32 10.95
CA ASN A 79 7.37 4.33 9.50
C ASN A 79 6.36 3.26 9.06
N VAL A 80 5.37 3.65 8.26
CA VAL A 80 4.40 2.73 7.67
C VAL A 80 4.63 2.59 6.18
N ILE A 81 4.49 1.37 5.68
CA ILE A 81 4.50 1.03 4.27
C ILE A 81 3.09 0.58 3.92
N LEU A 82 2.44 1.28 3.01
CA LEU A 82 1.13 0.89 2.46
C LEU A 82 1.37 0.09 1.18
N MET A 83 0.67 -1.02 0.96
CA MET A 83 0.77 -1.81 -0.27
C MET A 83 -0.44 -2.73 -0.43
N ASP A 84 -0.89 -2.96 -1.66
CA ASP A 84 -1.95 -3.93 -1.96
C ASP A 84 -1.46 -5.39 -1.95
N GLY A 85 -2.37 -6.33 -1.68
CA GLY A 85 -2.08 -7.77 -1.63
C GLY A 85 -2.19 -8.52 -2.97
N ASP A 86 -2.50 -7.84 -4.08
CA ASP A 86 -2.81 -8.44 -5.38
C ASP A 86 -1.59 -8.79 -6.25
N LEU A 87 -0.37 -8.50 -5.75
CA LEU A 87 0.90 -8.71 -6.44
C LEU A 87 1.11 -7.85 -7.71
N GLU A 88 0.37 -6.74 -7.90
CA GLU A 88 0.65 -5.78 -8.97
C GLU A 88 2.05 -5.17 -8.80
N ILE A 89 2.43 -4.90 -7.55
CA ILE A 89 3.79 -4.49 -7.19
C ILE A 89 4.54 -5.67 -6.58
N ASP A 90 5.81 -5.83 -6.97
CA ASP A 90 6.66 -6.85 -6.39
C ASP A 90 7.11 -6.46 -4.97
N ILE A 91 6.83 -7.32 -4.00
CA ILE A 91 7.33 -7.23 -2.61
C ILE A 91 8.86 -7.10 -2.58
N ASP A 92 9.56 -7.70 -3.54
CA ASP A 92 11.02 -7.65 -3.66
C ASP A 92 11.54 -6.22 -3.96
N ASP A 93 10.68 -5.28 -4.39
CA ASP A 93 11.01 -3.87 -4.57
C ASP A 93 10.93 -3.03 -3.27
N ILE A 94 10.33 -3.54 -2.19
CA ILE A 94 10.19 -2.82 -0.92
C ILE A 94 11.54 -2.37 -0.33
N PRO A 95 12.59 -3.22 -0.24
CA PRO A 95 13.89 -2.81 0.31
C PRO A 95 14.52 -1.64 -0.46
N LYS A 96 14.31 -1.58 -1.77
CA LYS A 96 14.80 -0.48 -2.61
C LYS A 96 14.05 0.82 -2.32
N LEU A 97 12.75 0.74 -2.08
CA LEU A 97 11.94 1.91 -1.71
C LEU A 97 12.34 2.43 -0.32
N ILE A 98 12.55 1.55 0.64
CA ILE A 98 13.09 1.87 1.97
C ILE A 98 14.45 2.59 1.84
N THR A 99 15.38 2.03 1.08
CA THR A 99 16.71 2.64 0.86
C THR A 99 16.58 4.06 0.33
N ARG A 100 15.67 4.31 -0.63
CA ARG A 100 15.43 5.65 -1.17
C ARG A 100 14.78 6.59 -0.17
N PHE A 101 13.86 6.10 0.65
CA PHE A 101 13.21 6.87 1.72
C PHE A 101 14.25 7.37 2.72
N GLU A 102 15.10 6.46 3.21
CA GLU A 102 16.14 6.77 4.21
C GLU A 102 17.22 7.72 3.65
N THR A 103 17.66 7.52 2.40
CA THR A 103 18.74 8.33 1.80
C THR A 103 18.33 9.78 1.54
N ASN A 104 17.06 10.03 1.21
CA ASN A 104 16.59 11.36 0.83
C ASN A 104 15.99 12.16 2.01
N SER A 105 16.00 11.61 3.23
CA SER A 105 15.37 12.23 4.41
C SER A 105 13.93 12.71 4.14
N ASN A 106 13.17 11.92 3.38
CA ASN A 106 11.82 12.28 2.97
C ASN A 106 10.82 12.06 4.10
N ASN A 107 9.81 12.93 4.20
CA ASN A 107 8.66 12.72 5.09
C ASN A 107 7.67 11.67 4.54
N ALA A 108 7.63 11.54 3.20
CA ALA A 108 6.86 10.55 2.48
C ALA A 108 7.52 10.23 1.14
N ILE A 109 7.33 9.01 0.64
CA ILE A 109 7.69 8.61 -0.72
C ILE A 109 6.57 7.73 -1.29
N VAL A 110 6.30 7.88 -2.58
CA VAL A 110 5.36 7.05 -3.33
C VAL A 110 6.12 6.27 -4.39
N GLY A 111 5.71 5.01 -4.59
CA GLY A 111 6.19 4.16 -5.67
C GLY A 111 5.77 4.68 -7.04
N VAL A 112 6.28 4.05 -8.09
CA VAL A 112 5.90 4.35 -9.48
C VAL A 112 5.75 3.03 -10.20
N ARG A 113 4.58 2.78 -10.79
CA ARG A 113 4.32 1.56 -11.56
C ARG A 113 5.09 1.52 -12.88
N TRP A 114 5.18 2.66 -13.56
CA TRP A 114 5.84 2.75 -14.86
C TRP A 114 7.33 3.06 -14.71
N LYS A 115 8.18 2.13 -15.15
CA LYS A 115 9.60 2.42 -15.37
C LYS A 115 9.72 3.35 -16.58
N LYS A 116 10.74 4.22 -16.58
CA LYS A 116 11.07 5.07 -17.74
C LYS A 116 11.33 4.27 -19.02
N ASP A 117 11.67 2.99 -18.90
CA ASP A 117 12.01 2.11 -20.01
C ASP A 117 10.87 1.12 -20.33
N GLY A 118 10.04 1.50 -21.31
CA GLY A 118 9.92 0.65 -22.50
C GLY A 118 8.79 -0.38 -22.65
N ASP A 119 7.85 -0.55 -21.71
CA ASP A 119 6.71 -1.48 -21.91
C ASP A 119 5.36 -0.81 -21.61
N TYR A 120 5.04 0.26 -22.35
CA TYR A 120 3.71 0.84 -22.32
C TYR A 120 2.75 -0.04 -23.12
N LYS A 121 2.05 -0.95 -22.43
CA LYS A 121 0.78 -1.45 -22.97
C LYS A 121 -0.20 -0.29 -22.96
N PHE A 122 -0.59 0.16 -24.15
CA PHE A 122 -1.62 1.19 -24.35
C PHE A 122 -2.99 0.64 -23.96
N GLU A 123 -3.22 0.54 -22.66
CA GLU A 123 -4.49 0.19 -22.07
C GLU A 123 -5.23 1.47 -21.67
N ILE A 124 -6.56 1.44 -21.70
CA ILE A 124 -7.40 2.60 -21.34
C ILE A 124 -7.10 3.10 -19.92
N ASN A 125 -6.74 2.18 -19.03
CA ASN A 125 -6.32 2.48 -17.66
C ASN A 125 -5.03 3.30 -17.62
N THR A 126 -4.07 3.03 -18.51
CA THR A 126 -2.81 3.80 -18.61
C THR A 126 -3.08 5.25 -19.00
N ILE A 127 -3.98 5.48 -19.96
CA ILE A 127 -4.38 6.84 -20.38
C ILE A 127 -5.09 7.57 -19.23
N GLY A 128 -6.04 6.90 -18.57
CA GLY A 128 -6.76 7.46 -17.42
C GLY A 128 -5.81 7.82 -16.29
N ASN A 129 -4.85 6.95 -15.97
CA ASN A 129 -3.85 7.18 -14.94
C ASN A 129 -2.94 8.38 -15.27
N TYR A 130 -2.48 8.50 -16.52
CA TYR A 130 -1.69 9.66 -16.96
C TYR A 130 -2.49 10.96 -16.82
N PHE A 131 -3.77 10.95 -17.23
CA PHE A 131 -4.65 12.11 -17.10
C PHE A 131 -4.87 12.52 -15.64
N ILE A 132 -5.14 11.56 -14.75
CA ILE A 132 -5.29 11.82 -13.31
C ILE A 132 -4.00 12.39 -12.73
N ASN A 133 -2.84 11.82 -13.08
CA ASN A 133 -1.55 12.31 -12.61
C ASN A 133 -1.24 13.73 -13.11
N LEU A 134 -1.55 14.03 -14.38
CA LEU A 134 -1.43 15.38 -14.95
C LEU A 134 -2.34 16.36 -14.20
N LEU A 135 -3.62 16.04 -14.03
CA LEU A 135 -4.57 16.89 -13.34
C LEU A 135 -4.15 17.13 -11.89
N PHE A 136 -3.68 16.09 -11.19
CA PHE A 136 -3.17 16.21 -9.83
C PHE A 136 -1.96 17.16 -9.75
N ASN A 137 -0.96 16.96 -10.61
CA ASN A 137 0.21 17.84 -10.65
C ASN A 137 -0.15 19.30 -10.95
N LEU A 138 -1.15 19.54 -11.80
CA LEU A 138 -1.65 20.89 -12.09
C LEU A 138 -2.36 21.51 -10.88
N LEU A 139 -3.26 20.77 -10.22
CA LEU A 139 -4.04 21.28 -9.10
C LEU A 139 -3.21 21.53 -7.83
N TYR A 140 -2.22 20.67 -7.56
CA TYR A 140 -1.39 20.72 -6.35
C TYR A 140 0.02 21.27 -6.60
N ASN A 141 0.30 21.77 -7.82
CA ASN A 141 1.61 22.26 -8.24
C ASN A 141 2.76 21.29 -7.88
N SER A 142 2.55 20.00 -8.13
CA SER A 142 3.46 18.92 -7.79
C SER A 142 4.13 18.31 -9.03
N LYS A 143 5.09 17.40 -8.82
CA LYS A 143 5.85 16.72 -9.89
C LYS A 143 5.90 15.20 -9.67
N LEU A 144 4.75 14.63 -9.33
CA LEU A 144 4.61 13.19 -9.12
C LEU A 144 4.57 12.45 -10.45
N ASN A 145 5.11 11.23 -10.47
CA ASN A 145 5.07 10.34 -11.63
C ASN A 145 3.87 9.40 -11.62
N ASP A 146 3.34 9.07 -10.45
CA ASP A 146 2.22 8.14 -10.28
C ASP A 146 1.50 8.37 -8.95
N VAL A 147 0.59 9.35 -8.91
CA VAL A 147 -0.22 9.66 -7.72
C VAL A 147 -1.09 8.48 -7.25
N LEU A 148 -1.44 7.57 -8.16
CA LEU A 148 -2.35 6.45 -7.90
C LEU A 148 -1.64 5.19 -7.42
N CYS A 149 -0.30 5.18 -7.35
CA CYS A 149 0.43 4.02 -6.86
C CYS A 149 0.06 3.76 -5.39
N CYS A 150 -0.36 2.53 -5.08
CA CYS A 150 -0.72 2.12 -3.73
C CYS A 150 0.50 2.06 -2.79
N VAL A 151 1.70 1.83 -3.34
CA VAL A 151 2.89 1.67 -2.53
C VAL A 151 3.41 3.02 -2.06
N LYS A 152 3.38 3.25 -0.74
CA LYS A 152 3.82 4.49 -0.10
C LYS A 152 4.58 4.17 1.17
N ILE A 153 5.65 4.92 1.46
CA ILE A 153 6.30 4.92 2.78
C ILE A 153 6.16 6.32 3.37
N LEU A 154 5.69 6.42 4.60
CA LEU A 154 5.54 7.69 5.30
C LEU A 154 5.51 7.50 6.81
N ASP A 155 5.74 8.60 7.52
CA ASP A 155 5.60 8.65 8.98
C ASP A 155 4.14 8.42 9.40
N LYS A 156 3.95 7.57 10.42
CA LYS A 156 2.64 7.18 10.97
C LYS A 156 1.88 8.37 11.54
N ASN A 157 2.56 9.27 12.26
CA ASN A 157 1.92 10.45 12.84
C ASN A 157 1.57 11.46 11.75
N LEU A 158 2.42 11.62 10.73
CA LEU A 158 2.09 12.38 9.54
C LEU A 158 0.83 11.82 8.87
N PHE A 159 0.78 10.52 8.57
CA PHE A 159 -0.41 9.90 7.98
C PHE A 159 -1.68 10.13 8.81
N LYS A 160 -1.61 9.94 10.14
CA LYS A 160 -2.75 10.20 11.03
C LYS A 160 -3.17 11.66 11.04
N SER A 161 -2.23 12.59 10.92
CA SER A 161 -2.51 14.03 10.87
C SER A 161 -3.25 14.48 9.61
N LEU A 162 -3.21 13.67 8.53
CA LEU A 162 -3.95 13.93 7.29
C LEU A 162 -5.47 13.77 7.48
N ASP A 163 -5.93 13.13 8.55
CA ASP A 163 -7.36 12.91 8.82
C ASP A 163 -8.12 12.37 7.60
N ILE A 164 -7.62 11.25 7.06
CA ILE A 164 -8.15 10.61 5.85
C ILE A 164 -9.59 10.15 6.06
N GLN A 165 -10.48 10.53 5.13
CA GLN A 165 -11.91 10.20 5.19
C GLN A 165 -12.31 9.10 4.18
N SER A 166 -11.50 8.89 3.13
CA SER A 166 -11.78 7.91 2.08
C SER A 166 -11.77 6.49 2.63
N LYS A 167 -12.89 5.79 2.45
CA LYS A 167 -13.03 4.37 2.82
C LYS A 167 -12.61 3.41 1.72
N GLY A 168 -12.61 3.83 0.45
CA GLY A 168 -12.27 3.00 -0.71
C GLY A 168 -10.93 3.36 -1.34
N PHE A 169 -10.79 3.11 -2.65
CA PHE A 169 -9.57 3.37 -3.44
C PHE A 169 -9.16 4.84 -3.51
N SER A 170 -10.08 5.79 -3.28
CA SER A 170 -9.77 7.22 -3.26
C SER A 170 -8.74 7.62 -2.20
N ILE A 171 -8.46 6.76 -1.22
CA ILE A 171 -7.40 6.95 -0.23
C ILE A 171 -6.05 7.28 -0.88
N GLU A 172 -5.77 6.75 -2.07
CA GLU A 172 -4.47 6.99 -2.71
C GLU A 172 -4.30 8.44 -3.14
N VAL A 173 -5.34 9.02 -3.73
CA VAL A 173 -5.33 10.43 -4.12
C VAL A 173 -5.47 11.33 -2.90
N GLU A 174 -6.34 10.99 -1.95
CA GLU A 174 -6.54 11.80 -0.74
C GLU A 174 -5.26 11.89 0.10
N THR A 175 -4.54 10.79 0.27
CA THR A 175 -3.26 10.77 0.99
C THR A 175 -2.28 11.74 0.35
N MET A 176 -2.12 11.69 -0.98
CA MET A 176 -1.20 12.58 -1.68
C MET A 176 -1.66 14.03 -1.69
N ALA A 177 -2.97 14.28 -1.76
CA ALA A 177 -3.55 15.62 -1.78
C ALA A 177 -3.36 16.38 -0.46
N LYS A 178 -3.28 15.65 0.65
CA LYS A 178 -3.17 16.22 2.00
C LYS A 178 -1.73 16.29 2.53
N LEU A 179 -0.78 15.63 1.85
CA LEU A 179 0.67 15.75 2.11
C LEU A 179 1.21 17.09 1.59
#